data_AF-A0A3B9T8P2-F1
#
_entry.id   AF-A0A3B9T8P2-F1
#
_cell.length_a   1.000
_cell.length_b   1.000
_cell.length_c   1.000
_cell.angle_alpha   90.00
_cell.angle_beta   90.00
_cell.angle_gamma   90.00
#
_symmetry.space_group_name_H-M   'P 1'
#
loop_
_entity.id
_entity.type
_entity.pdbx_description
1 polymer ?
#
loop_
_entity_poly.entity_id
_entity_poly.type
_entity_poly.pdbx_seq_one_letter_code
_entity_poly.pdbx_strand_id
1 'polypeptide(L)'
;MNTKETLWFVGKCLSLSAHSERAEEIKKTIDSGNIDWHAVVYQSSNQLVLPAFYLNLKHNQLLEFLPEDLVIHLEEITNQNRERNRKIMLQTEQLTEILHQHGLNPVLLKGTAHLFDGLYVDIAERMLSDIDILLEKEDAKKAFQILMENGYSRLTKYGEAFFDEHRHFVSLIKEGEVAAVEIHHRMLEGKYDKKFNWQTVRANLIKLPQTEAYVLSDSDLILHNIMNVQMNDSAKAMHKTTMRQSYDLMLLSKRQNPLEVSKLFGSFFEDLNAYIALSADLLDYPKGLVFEEKKSVRRYIRRIHLIWTFPGTVNFFAKSYFLFFRFYRYVSQFLLFFISASVRRRIVKSLSDPMYYGQHWSMYKKWFS
;
A
#
# COMPACT_ATOMS: atom_id res chain seq x y z
N MET A 1 11.21 23.83 0.64
CA MET A 1 10.24 23.22 -0.31
C MET A 1 8.94 22.93 0.42
N ASN A 2 7.79 23.06 -0.25
CA ASN A 2 6.53 22.57 0.31
C ASN A 2 6.32 21.07 0.03
N THR A 3 5.33 20.44 0.67
CA THR A 3 5.05 18.99 0.51
C THR A 3 4.88 18.58 -0.96
N LYS A 4 4.22 19.41 -1.78
CA LYS A 4 4.01 19.12 -3.21
C LYS A 4 5.33 19.06 -3.97
N GLU A 5 6.17 20.07 -3.81
CA GLU A 5 7.50 20.14 -4.42
C GLU A 5 8.38 18.97 -3.97
N THR A 6 8.36 18.64 -2.69
CA THR A 6 9.11 17.50 -2.14
C THR A 6 8.65 16.18 -2.75
N LEU A 7 7.33 15.95 -2.83
CA LEU A 7 6.80 14.71 -3.39
C LEU A 7 7.18 14.56 -4.87
N TRP A 8 7.06 15.62 -5.66
CA TRP A 8 7.49 15.59 -7.06
C TRP A 8 9.00 15.41 -7.22
N PHE A 9 9.82 16.05 -6.39
CA PHE A 9 11.27 15.85 -6.44
C PHE A 9 11.65 14.40 -6.14
N VAL A 10 11.07 13.80 -5.09
CA VAL A 10 11.27 12.38 -4.75
C VAL A 10 10.83 11.48 -5.91
N GLY A 11 9.66 11.75 -6.49
CA GLY A 11 9.14 10.99 -7.62
C GLY A 11 10.01 11.07 -8.88
N LYS A 12 10.55 12.24 -9.19
CA LYS A 12 11.55 12.41 -10.26
C LYS A 12 12.77 11.53 -10.01
N CYS A 13 13.31 11.53 -8.79
CA CYS A 13 14.45 10.69 -8.42
C CYS A 13 14.13 9.20 -8.53
N LEU A 14 12.95 8.75 -8.10
CA LEU A 14 12.53 7.35 -8.26
C LEU A 14 12.41 6.94 -9.73
N SER A 15 11.97 7.85 -10.60
CA SER A 15 11.82 7.59 -12.04
C SER A 15 13.13 7.42 -12.81
N LEU A 16 14.29 7.69 -12.20
CA LEU A 16 15.60 7.54 -12.84
C LEU A 16 15.86 6.11 -13.33
N SER A 17 15.33 5.08 -12.66
CA SER A 17 15.37 3.70 -13.14
C SER A 17 14.70 3.48 -14.50
N ALA A 18 13.81 4.39 -14.93
CA ALA A 18 13.20 4.40 -16.26
C ALA A 18 13.73 5.52 -17.17
N HIS A 19 14.43 6.51 -16.61
CA HIS A 19 14.86 7.74 -17.26
C HIS A 19 16.21 8.26 -16.76
N SER A 20 17.29 7.51 -17.02
CA SER A 20 18.63 7.94 -16.60
C SER A 20 19.04 9.29 -17.23
N GLU A 21 18.45 9.67 -18.37
CA GLU A 21 18.67 10.98 -19.00
C GLU A 21 18.27 12.18 -18.13
N ARG A 22 17.42 11.98 -17.12
CA ARG A 22 16.97 13.04 -16.19
C ARG A 22 17.97 13.33 -15.07
N ALA A 23 19.05 12.55 -14.95
CA ALA A 23 20.06 12.73 -13.92
C ALA A 23 20.63 14.17 -13.91
N GLU A 24 20.87 14.75 -15.08
CA GLU A 24 21.39 16.11 -15.20
C GLU A 24 20.40 17.19 -14.72
N GLU A 25 19.10 16.99 -14.90
CA GLU A 25 18.06 17.91 -14.37
C GLU A 25 18.00 17.84 -12.85
N ILE A 26 18.06 16.63 -12.29
CA ILE A 26 18.06 16.40 -10.84
C ILE A 26 19.33 17.01 -10.23
N LYS A 27 20.49 16.79 -10.84
CA LYS A 27 21.75 17.42 -10.43
C LYS A 27 21.64 18.94 -10.38
N LYS A 28 21.15 19.58 -11.44
CA LYS A 28 20.92 21.05 -11.43
C LYS A 28 19.99 21.52 -10.32
N THR A 29 18.98 20.70 -9.99
CA THR A 29 18.06 20.98 -8.89
C THR A 29 18.79 20.90 -7.54
N ILE A 30 19.65 19.91 -7.35
CA ILE A 30 20.51 19.74 -6.17
C ILE A 30 21.47 20.93 -6.04
N ASP A 31 22.21 21.24 -7.10
CA ASP A 31 23.19 22.33 -7.15
C ASP A 31 22.58 23.72 -6.91
N SER A 32 21.26 23.88 -7.13
CA SER A 32 20.56 25.14 -6.84
C SER A 32 20.54 25.50 -5.34
N GLY A 33 20.85 24.54 -4.45
CA GLY A 33 20.87 24.73 -3.00
C GLY A 33 19.49 24.89 -2.36
N ASN A 34 18.40 24.74 -3.12
CA ASN A 34 17.03 24.97 -2.65
C ASN A 34 16.32 23.70 -2.15
N ILE A 35 17.05 22.59 -2.00
CA ILE A 35 16.48 21.33 -1.54
C ILE A 35 16.41 21.29 -0.01
N ASP A 36 15.19 21.07 0.49
CA ASP A 36 14.98 20.76 1.89
C ASP A 36 15.13 19.24 2.12
N TRP A 37 16.35 18.82 2.46
CA TRP A 37 16.66 17.41 2.67
C TRP A 37 15.90 16.78 3.84
N HIS A 38 15.58 17.55 4.88
CA HIS A 38 14.75 17.07 5.98
C HIS A 38 13.34 16.72 5.49
N ALA A 39 12.74 17.59 4.66
CA ALA A 39 11.45 17.30 4.04
C ALA A 39 11.53 16.07 3.11
N VAL A 40 12.60 15.94 2.31
CA VAL A 40 12.82 14.78 1.42
C VAL A 40 12.89 13.48 2.21
N VAL A 41 13.70 13.43 3.27
CA VAL A 41 13.81 12.24 4.14
C VAL A 41 12.46 11.94 4.80
N TYR A 42 11.78 12.95 5.34
CA TYR A 42 10.49 12.79 6.00
C TYR A 42 9.42 12.23 5.04
N GLN A 43 9.27 12.80 3.84
CA GLN A 43 8.28 12.36 2.87
C GLN A 43 8.62 10.97 2.32
N SER A 44 9.88 10.71 1.97
CA SER A 44 10.30 9.41 1.44
C SER A 44 10.16 8.29 2.48
N SER A 45 10.40 8.58 3.76
CA SER A 45 10.19 7.63 4.86
C SER A 45 8.70 7.33 5.07
N ASN A 46 7.85 8.37 5.14
CA ASN A 46 6.41 8.19 5.28
C ASN A 46 5.76 7.46 4.09
N GLN A 47 6.34 7.62 2.91
CA GLN A 47 5.92 6.94 1.70
C GLN A 47 6.63 5.58 1.49
N LEU A 48 7.54 5.19 2.39
CA LEU A 48 8.28 3.92 2.38
C LEU A 48 9.08 3.68 1.09
N VAL A 49 9.69 4.75 0.57
CA VAL A 49 10.52 4.75 -0.66
C VAL A 49 11.93 5.28 -0.43
N LEU A 50 12.33 5.55 0.82
CA LEU A 50 13.65 6.11 1.14
C LEU A 50 14.81 5.24 0.60
N PRO A 51 14.79 3.90 0.72
CA PRO A 51 15.82 3.05 0.11
C PRO A 51 15.84 3.11 -1.42
N ALA A 52 14.67 3.03 -2.07
CA ALA A 52 14.57 3.15 -3.53
C ALA A 52 15.09 4.52 -4.02
N PHE A 53 14.77 5.59 -3.30
CA PHE A 53 15.26 6.94 -3.57
C PHE A 53 16.80 6.96 -3.55
N TYR A 54 17.43 6.44 -2.50
CA TYR A 54 18.88 6.36 -2.38
C TYR A 54 19.51 5.53 -3.51
N LEU A 55 18.97 4.34 -3.79
CA LEU A 55 19.51 3.43 -4.80
C LEU A 55 19.41 4.02 -6.21
N ASN A 56 18.31 4.70 -6.53
CA ASN A 56 18.17 5.40 -7.81
C ASN A 56 19.21 6.52 -7.98
N LEU A 57 19.50 7.30 -6.92
CA LEU A 57 20.58 8.30 -6.96
C LEU A 57 21.96 7.65 -7.08
N LYS A 58 22.20 6.55 -6.35
CA LYS A 58 23.46 5.79 -6.38
C LYS A 58 23.75 5.25 -7.77
N HIS A 59 22.79 4.58 -8.40
CA HIS A 59 22.94 4.02 -9.74
C HIS A 59 23.19 5.08 -10.82
N ASN A 60 22.74 6.32 -10.58
CA ASN A 60 22.93 7.44 -11.50
C ASN A 60 24.07 8.39 -11.09
N GLN A 61 24.94 7.96 -10.16
CA GLN A 61 26.15 8.72 -9.76
C GLN A 61 25.83 10.12 -9.20
N LEU A 62 24.70 10.27 -8.51
CA LEU A 62 24.26 11.57 -7.97
C LEU A 62 24.64 11.79 -6.50
N LEU A 63 25.19 10.79 -5.81
CA LEU A 63 25.46 10.87 -4.37
C LEU A 63 26.52 11.91 -4.00
N GLU A 64 27.47 12.21 -4.90
CA GLU A 64 28.53 13.20 -4.64
C GLU A 64 28.00 14.64 -4.50
N PHE A 65 26.78 14.90 -4.96
CA PHE A 65 26.11 16.20 -4.86
C PHE A 65 25.25 16.33 -3.59
N LEU A 66 25.13 15.26 -2.80
CA LEU A 66 24.36 15.27 -1.55
C LEU A 66 25.29 15.59 -0.36
N PRO A 67 24.74 16.17 0.74
CA PRO A 67 25.45 16.25 2.01
C PRO A 67 25.95 14.88 2.47
N GLU A 68 27.20 14.81 2.97
CA GLU A 68 27.85 13.56 3.35
C GLU A 68 27.09 12.80 4.45
N ASP A 69 26.60 13.52 5.47
CA ASP A 69 25.80 12.98 6.56
C ASP A 69 24.48 12.37 6.07
N LEU A 70 23.85 13.00 5.08
CA LEU A 70 22.66 12.46 4.42
C LEU A 70 22.97 11.16 3.68
N VAL A 71 24.08 11.10 2.93
CA VAL A 71 24.48 9.89 2.20
C VAL A 71 24.72 8.72 3.17
N ILE A 72 25.42 8.97 4.28
CA ILE A 72 25.66 7.97 5.34
C ILE A 72 24.32 7.46 5.88
N HIS A 73 23.41 8.37 6.26
CA HIS A 73 22.11 8.00 6.81
C HIS A 73 21.28 7.15 5.82
N LEU A 74 21.24 7.55 4.55
CA LEU A 74 20.51 6.83 3.51
C LEU A 74 21.09 5.43 3.26
N GLU A 75 22.42 5.30 3.26
CA GLU A 75 23.10 4.01 3.10
C GLU A 75 22.82 3.07 4.26
N GLU A 76 22.89 3.56 5.51
CA GLU A 76 22.58 2.79 6.71
C GLU A 76 21.15 2.22 6.67
N ILE A 77 20.15 3.06 6.42
CA ILE A 77 18.74 2.62 6.34
C ILE A 77 18.54 1.62 5.19
N THR A 78 19.17 1.86 4.04
CA THR A 78 19.09 0.95 2.89
C THR A 78 19.71 -0.41 3.21
N ASN A 79 20.86 -0.43 3.88
CA ASN A 79 21.54 -1.66 4.29
C ASN A 79 20.70 -2.45 5.31
N GLN A 80 20.12 -1.77 6.31
CA GLN A 80 19.21 -2.40 7.26
C GLN A 80 17.97 -2.99 6.58
N ASN A 81 17.39 -2.27 5.60
CA ASN A 81 16.27 -2.79 4.83
C ASN A 81 16.67 -4.00 3.98
N ARG A 82 17.88 -4.01 3.40
CA ARG A 82 18.40 -5.15 2.65
C ARG A 82 18.50 -6.40 3.52
N GLU A 83 19.11 -6.28 4.71
CA GLU A 83 19.21 -7.38 5.66
C GLU A 83 17.84 -7.87 6.11
N ARG A 84 16.91 -6.94 6.38
CA ARG A 84 15.53 -7.30 6.71
C ARG A 84 14.86 -8.08 5.58
N ASN A 85 15.01 -7.64 4.33
CA ASN A 85 14.41 -8.32 3.18
C ASN A 85 15.03 -9.69 2.92
N ARG A 86 16.34 -9.88 3.14
CA ARG A 86 16.98 -11.21 3.12
C ARG A 86 16.32 -12.16 4.12
N LYS A 87 16.07 -11.68 5.34
CA LYS A 87 15.38 -12.47 6.38
C LYS A 87 13.92 -12.76 6.00
N ILE A 88 13.20 -11.80 5.44
CA ILE A 88 11.82 -12.01 4.95
C ILE A 88 11.78 -13.05 3.82
N MET A 89 12.72 -12.99 2.88
CA MET A 89 12.81 -13.97 1.81
C MET A 89 13.10 -15.37 2.37
N LEU A 90 14.06 -15.52 3.28
CA LEU A 90 14.33 -16.80 3.93
C LEU A 90 13.11 -17.34 4.70
N GLN A 91 12.43 -16.48 5.46
CA GLN A 91 11.19 -16.83 6.16
C GLN A 91 10.10 -17.29 5.18
N THR A 92 10.01 -16.64 4.01
CA THR A 92 9.05 -17.00 2.96
C THR A 92 9.40 -18.34 2.33
N GLU A 93 10.67 -18.61 2.05
CA GLU A 93 11.11 -19.92 1.55
C GLU A 93 10.72 -21.04 2.53
N GLN A 94 11.08 -20.89 3.80
CA GLN A 94 10.77 -21.86 4.85
C GLN A 94 9.26 -22.09 5.02
N LEU A 95 8.45 -21.03 5.07
CA LEU A 95 7.00 -21.20 5.22
C LEU A 95 6.38 -21.86 3.97
N THR A 96 6.89 -21.55 2.77
CA THR A 96 6.37 -22.17 1.53
C THR A 96 6.75 -23.64 1.46
N GLU A 97 7.92 -24.03 1.95
CA GLU A 97 8.34 -25.42 2.06
C GLU A 97 7.45 -26.21 3.04
N ILE A 98 7.17 -25.64 4.23
CA ILE A 98 6.25 -26.25 5.21
C ILE A 98 4.88 -26.51 4.60
N LEU A 99 4.33 -25.53 3.87
CA LEU A 99 3.04 -25.67 3.20
C LEU A 99 3.08 -26.71 2.08
N HIS A 100 4.17 -26.72 1.29
CA HIS A 100 4.35 -27.66 0.19
C HIS A 100 4.39 -29.12 0.66
N GLN A 101 5.05 -29.40 1.79
CA GLN A 101 5.08 -30.73 2.41
C GLN A 101 3.68 -31.25 2.79
N HIS A 102 2.71 -30.34 2.95
CA HIS A 102 1.30 -30.64 3.20
C HIS A 102 0.42 -30.54 1.94
N GLY A 103 1.02 -30.47 0.75
CA GLY A 103 0.33 -30.39 -0.53
C GLY A 103 -0.25 -29.02 -0.86
N LEU A 104 0.19 -27.96 -0.18
CA LEU A 104 -0.30 -26.59 -0.40
C LEU A 104 0.78 -25.73 -1.05
N ASN A 105 0.46 -25.10 -2.18
CA ASN A 105 1.37 -24.19 -2.87
C ASN A 105 0.75 -22.78 -2.92
N PRO A 106 1.19 -21.85 -2.06
CA PRO A 106 0.60 -20.52 -1.99
C PRO A 106 0.99 -19.65 -3.19
N VAL A 107 0.19 -18.62 -3.45
CA VAL A 107 0.56 -17.50 -4.33
C VAL A 107 1.09 -16.37 -3.46
N LEU A 108 2.34 -15.94 -3.67
CA LEU A 108 2.88 -14.76 -3.02
C LEU A 108 2.21 -13.51 -3.60
N LEU A 109 1.90 -12.55 -2.73
CA LEU A 109 1.28 -11.29 -3.11
C LEU A 109 2.15 -10.08 -2.76
N LYS A 110 1.75 -8.93 -3.32
CA LYS A 110 2.31 -7.59 -3.06
C LYS A 110 3.85 -7.57 -3.12
N GLY A 111 4.48 -6.91 -2.15
CA GLY A 111 5.91 -6.67 -2.17
C GLY A 111 6.75 -7.95 -2.00
N THR A 112 6.26 -8.97 -1.29
CA THR A 112 6.95 -10.27 -1.23
C THR A 112 6.97 -10.94 -2.60
N ALA A 113 5.85 -10.93 -3.33
CA ALA A 113 5.81 -11.42 -4.71
C ALA A 113 6.86 -10.70 -5.58
N HIS A 114 6.92 -9.37 -5.50
CA HIS A 114 7.85 -8.57 -6.30
C HIS A 114 9.33 -8.84 -5.99
N LEU A 115 9.69 -9.19 -4.75
CA LEU A 115 11.06 -9.61 -4.43
C LEU A 115 11.43 -10.92 -5.13
N PHE A 116 10.57 -11.94 -5.06
CA PHE A 116 10.84 -13.25 -5.66
C PHE A 116 10.71 -13.26 -7.19
N ASP A 117 9.86 -12.39 -7.73
CA ASP A 117 9.62 -12.18 -9.16
C ASP A 117 10.69 -11.26 -9.80
N GLY A 118 11.70 -10.83 -9.04
CA GLY A 118 12.82 -10.03 -9.55
C GLY A 118 12.38 -8.70 -10.15
N LEU A 119 11.37 -8.04 -9.56
CA LEU A 119 10.89 -6.75 -10.04
C LEU A 119 11.93 -5.63 -9.83
N TYR A 120 12.70 -5.73 -8.75
CA TYR A 120 13.70 -4.74 -8.34
C TYR A 120 15.11 -5.16 -8.73
N VAL A 121 15.98 -4.18 -8.97
CA VAL A 121 17.41 -4.44 -9.23
C VAL A 121 18.12 -4.80 -7.93
N ASP A 122 17.80 -4.10 -6.85
CA ASP A 122 18.24 -4.43 -5.49
C ASP A 122 17.01 -4.70 -4.61
N ILE A 123 17.02 -5.82 -3.88
CA ILE A 123 15.93 -6.18 -2.97
C ILE A 123 15.64 -5.09 -1.93
N ALA A 124 16.62 -4.22 -1.62
CA ALA A 124 16.46 -3.13 -0.68
C ALA A 124 15.57 -1.99 -1.21
N GLU A 125 15.25 -1.92 -2.50
CA GLU A 125 14.36 -0.89 -3.05
C GLU A 125 12.98 -0.90 -2.40
N ARG A 126 12.51 -2.07 -1.95
CA ARG A 126 11.17 -2.23 -1.40
C ARG A 126 11.19 -2.46 0.10
N MET A 127 10.60 -1.57 0.88
CA MET A 127 10.40 -1.82 2.32
C MET A 127 9.18 -2.71 2.55
N LEU A 128 9.35 -3.83 3.28
CA LEU A 128 8.30 -4.79 3.62
C LEU A 128 8.04 -4.88 5.13
N SER A 129 6.76 -5.03 5.48
CA SER A 129 6.29 -5.24 6.85
C SER A 129 5.90 -6.69 7.14
N ASP A 130 5.37 -7.35 6.12
CA ASP A 130 4.58 -8.57 6.19
C ASP A 130 4.81 -9.43 4.93
N ILE A 131 4.46 -10.71 5.06
CA ILE A 131 4.44 -11.69 3.99
C ILE A 131 2.97 -11.99 3.68
N ASP A 132 2.52 -11.57 2.51
CA ASP A 132 1.16 -11.85 2.03
C ASP A 132 1.16 -13.10 1.14
N ILE A 133 0.35 -14.09 1.51
CA ILE A 133 0.12 -15.30 0.71
C ILE A 133 -1.36 -15.48 0.40
N LEU A 134 -1.69 -16.02 -0.77
CA LEU A 134 -3.06 -16.31 -1.20
C LEU A 134 -3.22 -17.80 -1.50
N LEU A 135 -4.27 -18.39 -0.96
CA LEU A 135 -4.72 -19.75 -1.25
C LEU A 135 -6.23 -19.74 -1.51
N GLU A 136 -6.74 -20.82 -2.11
CA GLU A 136 -8.19 -21.06 -2.12
C GLU A 136 -8.71 -21.18 -0.68
N LYS A 137 -9.96 -20.76 -0.43
CA LYS A 137 -10.53 -20.60 0.92
C LYS A 137 -10.30 -21.78 1.86
N GLU A 138 -10.54 -23.01 1.40
CA GLU A 138 -10.38 -24.19 2.25
C GLU A 138 -8.91 -24.52 2.51
N ASP A 139 -8.03 -24.28 1.54
CA ASP A 139 -6.59 -24.47 1.71
C ASP A 139 -5.95 -23.36 2.54
N ALA A 140 -6.48 -22.14 2.49
CA ALA A 140 -6.08 -21.03 3.33
C ALA A 140 -6.37 -21.33 4.82
N LYS A 141 -7.51 -21.99 5.12
CA LYS A 141 -7.81 -22.49 6.48
C LYS A 141 -6.83 -23.58 6.93
N LYS A 142 -6.50 -24.53 6.05
CA LYS A 142 -5.52 -25.58 6.34
C LYS A 142 -4.13 -24.98 6.58
N ALA A 143 -3.68 -24.07 5.72
CA ALA A 143 -2.41 -23.37 5.84
C ALA A 143 -2.30 -22.64 7.19
N PHE A 144 -3.38 -21.99 7.64
CA PHE A 144 -3.42 -21.36 8.95
C PHE A 144 -3.14 -22.35 10.09
N GLN A 145 -3.78 -23.53 10.07
CA GLN A 145 -3.55 -24.56 11.10
C GLN A 145 -2.13 -25.14 11.02
N ILE A 146 -1.66 -25.46 9.82
CA ILE A 146 -0.31 -26.00 9.59
C ILE A 146 0.75 -25.03 10.13
N LEU A 147 0.63 -23.73 9.84
CA LEU A 147 1.59 -22.75 10.34
C LEU A 147 1.53 -22.62 11.87
N MET A 148 0.33 -22.64 12.47
CA MET A 148 0.17 -22.65 13.92
C MET A 148 0.85 -23.87 14.57
N GLU A 149 0.71 -25.05 13.97
CA GLU A 149 1.37 -26.29 14.42
C GLU A 149 2.90 -26.23 14.24
N ASN A 150 3.40 -25.40 13.32
CA ASN A 150 4.82 -25.18 13.04
C ASN A 150 5.40 -23.94 13.75
N GLY A 151 4.86 -23.61 14.92
CA GLY A 151 5.42 -22.60 15.83
C GLY A 151 5.03 -21.15 15.52
N TYR A 152 4.10 -20.92 14.58
CA TYR A 152 3.48 -19.61 14.44
C TYR A 152 2.38 -19.41 15.49
N SER A 153 2.14 -18.15 15.83
CA SER A 153 1.12 -17.72 16.79
C SER A 153 0.40 -16.48 16.27
N ARG A 154 -0.81 -16.22 16.77
CA ARG A 154 -1.61 -15.07 16.34
C ARG A 154 -1.00 -13.78 16.89
N LEU A 155 -0.85 -12.77 16.04
CA LEU A 155 -0.39 -11.44 16.45
C LEU A 155 -1.34 -10.77 17.47
N THR A 156 -2.65 -11.03 17.37
CA THR A 156 -3.66 -10.49 18.29
C THR A 156 -4.35 -11.59 19.11
N LYS A 157 -4.58 -11.31 20.41
CA LYS A 157 -5.25 -12.22 21.36
C LYS A 157 -6.78 -12.16 21.31
N TYR A 158 -7.36 -11.20 20.59
CA TYR A 158 -8.80 -10.97 20.56
C TYR A 158 -9.44 -11.47 19.25
N GLY A 159 -10.39 -12.40 19.38
CA GLY A 159 -11.28 -12.86 18.32
C GLY A 159 -11.02 -14.32 17.89
N GLU A 160 -12.05 -15.15 18.00
CA GLU A 160 -12.19 -16.34 17.15
C GLU A 160 -12.07 -15.89 15.70
N ALA A 161 -11.28 -16.61 14.91
CA ALA A 161 -10.78 -16.07 13.67
C ALA A 161 -11.92 -15.58 12.77
N PHE A 162 -11.78 -14.37 12.24
CA PHE A 162 -12.72 -13.78 11.30
C PHE A 162 -12.60 -14.49 9.94
N PHE A 163 -12.92 -15.78 9.92
CA PHE A 163 -12.64 -16.69 8.81
C PHE A 163 -13.44 -16.35 7.53
N ASP A 164 -14.54 -15.58 7.64
CA ASP A 164 -15.48 -15.38 6.52
C ASP A 164 -15.78 -13.93 6.14
N GLU A 165 -15.60 -12.97 7.04
CA GLU A 165 -15.98 -11.58 6.81
C GLU A 165 -14.86 -10.74 6.17
N HIS A 166 -13.61 -11.15 6.34
CA HIS A 166 -12.44 -10.43 5.84
C HIS A 166 -11.82 -11.13 4.62
N ARG A 167 -10.78 -10.52 4.06
CA ARG A 167 -10.03 -11.06 2.91
C ARG A 167 -8.86 -11.97 3.34
N HIS A 168 -8.41 -11.82 4.58
CA HIS A 168 -7.33 -12.60 5.19
C HIS A 168 -7.66 -12.99 6.63
N PHE A 169 -6.98 -14.03 7.12
CA PHE A 169 -7.00 -14.41 8.52
C PHE A 169 -6.22 -13.41 9.38
N VAL A 170 -6.30 -13.59 10.70
CA VAL A 170 -5.42 -12.87 11.63
C VAL A 170 -3.96 -13.14 11.27
N SER A 171 -3.14 -12.10 11.25
CA SER A 171 -1.72 -12.20 10.92
C SER A 171 -1.03 -13.12 11.93
N LEU A 172 -0.16 -14.00 11.42
CA LEU A 172 0.63 -14.93 12.19
C LEU A 172 2.05 -14.40 12.38
N ILE A 173 2.65 -14.65 13.54
CA ILE A 173 4.05 -14.33 13.86
C ILE A 173 4.74 -15.56 14.42
N LYS A 174 6.05 -15.68 14.21
CA LYS A 174 6.87 -16.75 14.77
C LYS A 174 8.06 -16.12 15.48
N GLU A 175 8.39 -16.63 16.67
CA GLU A 175 9.53 -16.14 17.45
C GLU A 175 10.83 -16.27 16.63
N GLY A 176 11.66 -15.23 16.66
CA GLY A 176 12.89 -15.15 15.85
C GLY A 176 12.69 -14.70 14.40
N GLU A 177 11.47 -14.69 13.88
CA GLU A 177 11.18 -14.22 12.52
C GLU A 177 10.86 -12.72 12.46
N VAL A 178 11.15 -12.09 11.32
CA VAL A 178 11.08 -10.62 11.19
C VAL A 178 9.75 -10.08 10.65
N ALA A 179 8.97 -10.90 9.93
CA ALA A 179 7.72 -10.47 9.32
C ALA A 179 6.52 -11.28 9.83
N ALA A 180 5.38 -10.60 9.92
CA ALA A 180 4.10 -11.26 10.10
C ALA A 180 3.65 -11.90 8.78
N VAL A 181 2.91 -13.01 8.85
CA VAL A 181 2.35 -13.71 7.70
C VAL A 181 0.85 -13.45 7.66
N GLU A 182 0.38 -12.85 6.56
CA GLU A 182 -1.03 -12.67 6.27
C GLU A 182 -1.48 -13.72 5.26
N ILE A 183 -2.39 -14.61 5.68
CA ILE A 183 -2.94 -15.64 4.82
C ILE A 183 -4.28 -15.13 4.25
N HIS A 184 -4.28 -14.81 2.96
CA HIS A 184 -5.44 -14.33 2.21
C HIS A 184 -6.20 -15.49 1.59
N HIS A 185 -7.52 -15.35 1.55
CA HIS A 185 -8.43 -16.22 0.77
C HIS A 185 -9.29 -15.43 -0.22
N ARG A 186 -9.17 -14.11 -0.24
CA ARG A 186 -9.72 -13.20 -1.25
C ARG A 186 -8.67 -12.17 -1.60
N MET A 187 -8.66 -11.70 -2.84
CA MET A 187 -7.75 -10.63 -3.26
C MET A 187 -8.30 -9.25 -2.91
N LEU A 188 -9.62 -9.07 -2.99
CA LEU A 188 -10.29 -7.79 -2.78
C LEU A 188 -11.43 -7.91 -1.77
N GLU A 189 -11.78 -6.79 -1.12
CA GLU A 189 -12.89 -6.77 -0.17
C GLU A 189 -14.27 -6.66 -0.82
N GLY A 190 -15.25 -7.30 -0.18
CA GLY A 190 -16.67 -7.09 -0.43
C GLY A 190 -17.08 -7.25 -1.90
N LYS A 191 -17.66 -6.19 -2.48
CA LYS A 191 -18.25 -6.23 -3.83
C LYS A 191 -17.23 -6.39 -4.96
N TYR A 192 -15.95 -6.13 -4.70
CA TYR A 192 -14.90 -6.13 -5.73
C TYR A 192 -14.37 -7.54 -6.03
N ASP A 193 -14.45 -8.46 -5.06
CA ASP A 193 -14.00 -9.85 -5.17
C ASP A 193 -14.66 -10.60 -6.35
N LYS A 194 -15.88 -10.23 -6.75
CA LYS A 194 -16.60 -10.87 -7.86
C LYS A 194 -15.90 -10.79 -9.22
N LYS A 195 -14.96 -9.86 -9.41
CA LYS A 195 -14.31 -9.58 -10.70
C LYS A 195 -12.83 -9.90 -10.72
N PHE A 196 -12.17 -9.97 -9.56
CA PHE A 196 -10.76 -10.26 -9.43
C PHE A 196 -10.55 -11.09 -8.17
N ASN A 197 -10.46 -12.42 -8.33
CA ASN A 197 -10.40 -13.41 -7.26
C ASN A 197 -9.53 -14.63 -7.65
N TRP A 198 -9.42 -15.61 -6.74
CA TRP A 198 -8.69 -16.85 -6.97
C TRP A 198 -9.06 -17.52 -8.31
N GLN A 199 -10.34 -17.66 -8.62
CA GLN A 199 -10.80 -18.35 -9.82
C GLN A 199 -10.40 -17.62 -11.10
N THR A 200 -10.29 -16.29 -11.08
CA THR A 200 -9.87 -15.51 -12.25
C THR A 200 -8.37 -15.57 -12.50
N VAL A 201 -7.55 -15.75 -11.46
CA VAL A 201 -6.07 -15.71 -11.60
C VAL A 201 -5.42 -17.09 -11.64
N ARG A 202 -6.04 -18.12 -11.05
CA ARG A 202 -5.43 -19.46 -10.86
C ARG A 202 -4.91 -20.11 -12.14
N ALA A 203 -5.52 -19.80 -13.29
CA ALA A 203 -5.14 -20.37 -14.59
C ALA A 203 -3.84 -19.77 -15.16
N ASN A 204 -3.43 -18.59 -14.67
CA ASN A 204 -2.30 -17.81 -15.20
C ASN A 204 -1.17 -17.64 -14.17
N LEU A 205 -1.16 -18.47 -13.12
CA LEU A 205 -0.13 -18.40 -12.09
C LEU A 205 1.22 -18.85 -12.65
N ILE A 206 2.27 -18.15 -12.24
CA ILE A 206 3.65 -18.44 -12.63
C ILE A 206 4.36 -19.09 -11.45
N LYS A 207 4.90 -20.30 -11.64
CA LYS A 207 5.69 -20.98 -10.60
C LYS A 207 7.02 -20.24 -10.43
N LEU A 208 7.39 -19.93 -9.19
CA LEU A 208 8.70 -19.38 -8.89
C LEU A 208 9.75 -20.50 -8.89
N PRO A 209 10.90 -20.36 -9.57
CA PRO A 209 11.93 -21.41 -9.57
C PRO A 209 12.60 -21.62 -8.21
N GLN A 210 12.65 -20.59 -7.37
CA GLN A 210 13.41 -20.56 -6.12
C GLN A 210 12.62 -21.11 -4.92
N THR A 211 11.31 -21.31 -5.08
CA THR A 211 10.39 -21.66 -3.99
C THR A 211 9.31 -22.61 -4.48
N GLU A 212 8.53 -23.20 -3.56
CA GLU A 212 7.34 -23.99 -3.91
C GLU A 212 6.07 -23.14 -4.05
N ALA A 213 6.24 -21.83 -4.25
CA ALA A 213 5.16 -20.87 -4.39
C ALA A 213 4.95 -20.41 -5.84
N TYR A 214 3.84 -19.71 -6.03
CA TYR A 214 3.48 -19.07 -7.27
C TYR A 214 3.47 -17.54 -7.13
N VAL A 215 3.49 -16.85 -8.25
CA VAL A 215 3.13 -15.43 -8.35
C VAL A 215 2.05 -15.24 -9.39
N LEU A 216 1.41 -14.07 -9.35
CA LEU A 216 0.46 -13.64 -10.36
C LEU A 216 1.18 -13.38 -11.71
N SER A 217 0.44 -13.51 -12.82
CA SER A 217 0.94 -13.07 -14.14
C SER A 217 1.23 -11.56 -14.16
N ASP A 218 2.01 -11.05 -15.12
CA ASP A 218 2.29 -9.61 -15.23
C ASP A 218 1.00 -8.75 -15.27
N SER A 219 -0.03 -9.22 -16.01
CA SER A 219 -1.34 -8.56 -16.06
C SER A 219 -1.99 -8.50 -14.69
N ASP A 220 -1.99 -9.64 -13.99
CA ASP A 220 -2.63 -9.78 -12.69
C ASP A 220 -1.84 -9.06 -11.58
N LEU A 221 -0.50 -8.96 -11.67
CA LEU A 221 0.32 -8.14 -10.77
C LEU A 221 -0.01 -6.66 -10.91
N ILE A 222 -0.14 -6.16 -12.14
CA ILE A 222 -0.56 -4.77 -12.41
C ILE A 222 -1.93 -4.52 -11.79
N LEU A 223 -2.91 -5.39 -12.07
CA LEU A 223 -4.26 -5.25 -11.54
C LEU A 223 -4.29 -5.32 -10.02
N HIS A 224 -3.55 -6.27 -9.44
CA HIS A 224 -3.47 -6.43 -8.00
C HIS A 224 -2.87 -5.18 -7.34
N ASN A 225 -1.78 -4.63 -7.88
CA ASN A 225 -1.17 -3.41 -7.37
C ASN A 225 -2.16 -2.22 -7.38
N ILE A 226 -2.82 -1.99 -8.52
CA ILE A 226 -3.77 -0.86 -8.67
C ILE A 226 -5.02 -1.08 -7.79
N MET A 227 -5.64 -2.26 -7.87
CA MET A 227 -6.90 -2.55 -7.18
C MET A 227 -6.72 -2.65 -5.67
N ASN A 228 -5.60 -3.17 -5.17
CA ASN A 228 -5.35 -3.18 -3.74
C ASN A 228 -5.32 -1.75 -3.18
N VAL A 229 -4.67 -0.82 -3.88
CA VAL A 229 -4.64 0.60 -3.48
C VAL A 229 -6.00 1.28 -3.63
N GLN A 230 -6.66 1.10 -4.78
CA GLN A 230 -7.91 1.80 -5.07
C GLN A 230 -9.11 1.27 -4.29
N MET A 231 -9.21 -0.06 -4.15
CA MET A 231 -10.38 -0.73 -3.62
C MET A 231 -10.22 -1.11 -2.14
N ASN A 232 -9.12 -1.80 -1.78
CA ASN A 232 -8.91 -2.23 -0.39
C ASN A 232 -8.49 -1.02 0.48
N ASP A 233 -7.55 -0.21 0.00
CA ASP A 233 -7.09 0.96 0.74
C ASP A 233 -7.96 2.21 0.54
N SER A 234 -8.99 2.14 -0.33
CA SER A 234 -9.88 3.24 -0.67
C SER A 234 -9.14 4.54 -1.05
N ALA A 235 -8.00 4.43 -1.73
CA ALA A 235 -7.07 5.53 -1.92
C ALA A 235 -7.66 6.73 -2.66
N LYS A 236 -8.50 6.51 -3.68
CA LYS A 236 -9.18 7.61 -4.39
C LYS A 236 -10.19 8.33 -3.52
N ALA A 237 -10.99 7.61 -2.73
CA ALA A 237 -11.96 8.20 -1.82
C ALA A 237 -11.28 9.00 -0.70
N MET A 238 -10.18 8.46 -0.17
CA MET A 238 -9.39 9.08 0.90
C MET A 238 -8.29 10.03 0.41
N HIS A 239 -8.12 10.17 -0.90
CA HIS A 239 -7.07 11.00 -1.51
C HIS A 239 -5.66 10.66 -1.03
N LYS A 240 -5.37 9.37 -0.85
CA LYS A 240 -4.07 8.88 -0.37
C LYS A 240 -2.99 9.04 -1.43
N THR A 241 -1.80 9.42 -0.99
CA THR A 241 -0.57 9.35 -1.79
C THR A 241 0.09 8.00 -1.53
N THR A 242 0.52 7.32 -2.59
CA THR A 242 1.05 5.94 -2.51
C THR A 242 2.26 5.80 -3.43
N MET A 243 3.37 6.50 -3.11
CA MET A 243 4.56 6.47 -3.97
C MET A 243 5.15 5.08 -4.11
N ARG A 244 5.19 4.30 -3.03
CA ARG A 244 5.74 2.94 -3.07
C ARG A 244 5.04 2.07 -4.10
N GLN A 245 3.71 2.06 -4.11
CA GLN A 245 2.93 1.33 -5.10
C GLN A 245 2.94 1.97 -6.49
N SER A 246 3.14 3.29 -6.58
CA SER A 246 3.34 3.97 -7.86
C SER A 246 4.68 3.57 -8.49
N TYR A 247 5.72 3.42 -7.67
CA TYR A 247 7.03 2.91 -8.08
C TYR A 247 6.94 1.44 -8.54
N ASP A 248 6.25 0.59 -7.76
CA ASP A 248 5.93 -0.80 -8.15
C ASP A 248 5.20 -0.81 -9.53
N LEU A 249 4.20 0.06 -9.72
CA LEU A 249 3.48 0.18 -11.00
C LEU A 249 4.38 0.62 -12.16
N MET A 250 5.27 1.58 -11.93
CA MET A 250 6.21 2.04 -12.94
C MET A 250 7.13 0.91 -13.41
N LEU A 251 7.66 0.11 -12.48
CA LEU A 251 8.50 -1.04 -12.83
C LEU A 251 7.70 -2.10 -13.60
N LEU A 252 6.49 -2.43 -13.14
CA LEU A 252 5.59 -3.37 -13.83
C LEU A 252 5.20 -2.87 -15.23
N SER A 253 5.07 -1.56 -15.43
CA SER A 253 4.71 -0.97 -16.73
C SER A 253 5.72 -1.24 -17.84
N LYS A 254 6.96 -1.61 -17.48
CA LYS A 254 8.00 -2.04 -18.43
C LYS A 254 7.74 -3.44 -18.99
N ARG A 255 7.01 -4.28 -18.25
CA ARG A 255 6.67 -5.65 -18.63
C ARG A 255 5.37 -5.70 -19.42
N GLN A 256 4.37 -4.93 -18.99
CA GLN A 256 3.09 -4.85 -19.66
C GLN A 256 2.43 -3.48 -19.49
N ASN A 257 1.70 -3.02 -20.51
CA ASN A 257 1.03 -1.73 -20.51
C ASN A 257 -0.14 -1.68 -19.51
N PRO A 258 -0.09 -0.84 -18.45
CA PRO A 258 -1.14 -0.80 -17.43
C PRO A 258 -2.50 -0.30 -17.94
N LEU A 259 -2.51 0.56 -18.96
CA LEU A 259 -3.74 1.09 -19.55
C LEU A 259 -4.52 -0.01 -20.26
N GLU A 260 -3.84 -0.81 -21.08
CA GLU A 260 -4.47 -1.90 -21.82
C GLU A 260 -5.02 -2.97 -20.89
N VAL A 261 -4.24 -3.33 -19.86
CA VAL A 261 -4.70 -4.24 -18.80
C VAL A 261 -5.93 -3.68 -18.09
N SER A 262 -5.92 -2.38 -17.75
CA SER A 262 -7.03 -1.74 -17.03
C SER A 262 -8.32 -1.65 -17.86
N LYS A 263 -8.23 -1.51 -19.19
CA LYS A 263 -9.39 -1.46 -20.10
C LYS A 263 -10.21 -2.76 -20.07
N LEU A 264 -9.57 -3.90 -19.82
CA LEU A 264 -10.25 -5.19 -19.68
C LEU A 264 -11.19 -5.22 -18.46
N PHE A 265 -10.99 -4.33 -17.49
CA PHE A 265 -11.77 -4.24 -16.25
C PHE A 265 -12.79 -3.11 -16.30
N GLY A 266 -13.62 -3.11 -17.34
CA GLY A 266 -14.51 -2.01 -17.76
C GLY A 266 -15.22 -1.24 -16.64
N SER A 267 -15.89 -1.89 -15.68
CA SER A 267 -16.63 -1.19 -14.62
C SER A 267 -15.74 -0.43 -13.62
N PHE A 268 -14.46 -0.81 -13.51
CA PHE A 268 -13.48 -0.18 -12.63
C PHE A 268 -12.48 0.70 -13.37
N PHE A 269 -12.56 0.75 -14.70
CA PHE A 269 -11.59 1.42 -15.55
C PHE A 269 -11.34 2.87 -15.13
N GLU A 270 -12.38 3.63 -14.75
CA GLU A 270 -12.22 5.03 -14.29
C GLU A 270 -11.39 5.17 -13.01
N ASP A 271 -11.43 4.18 -12.11
CA ASP A 271 -10.63 4.15 -10.88
C ASP A 271 -9.19 3.73 -11.20
N LEU A 272 -9.02 2.70 -12.03
CA LEU A 272 -7.70 2.22 -12.45
C LEU A 272 -6.95 3.30 -13.26
N ASN A 273 -7.61 3.92 -14.23
CA ASN A 273 -7.05 4.98 -15.05
C ASN A 273 -6.69 6.23 -14.24
N ALA A 274 -7.49 6.58 -13.23
CA ALA A 274 -7.16 7.67 -12.31
C ALA A 274 -5.92 7.39 -11.47
N TYR A 275 -5.70 6.12 -11.08
CA TYR A 275 -4.50 5.72 -10.35
C TYR A 275 -3.24 5.73 -11.22
N ILE A 276 -3.33 5.23 -12.46
CA ILE A 276 -2.21 5.30 -13.42
C ILE A 276 -1.84 6.76 -13.65
N ALA A 277 -2.82 7.64 -13.84
CA ALA A 277 -2.59 9.06 -14.05
C ALA A 277 -1.95 9.75 -12.82
N LEU A 278 -2.38 9.41 -11.60
CA LEU A 278 -1.74 9.91 -10.39
C LEU A 278 -0.30 9.39 -10.24
N SER A 279 -0.06 8.11 -10.55
CA SER A 279 1.28 7.52 -10.50
C SER A 279 2.21 8.17 -11.52
N ALA A 280 1.70 8.46 -12.72
CA ALA A 280 2.42 9.20 -13.74
C ALA A 280 2.74 10.63 -13.26
N ASP A 281 1.77 11.40 -12.76
CA ASP A 281 2.01 12.76 -12.24
C ASP A 281 3.03 12.77 -11.08
N LEU A 282 2.95 11.78 -10.18
CA LEU A 282 3.85 11.66 -9.04
C LEU A 282 5.29 11.36 -9.45
N LEU A 283 5.48 10.52 -10.47
CA LEU A 283 6.78 10.06 -10.96
C LEU A 283 7.27 10.86 -12.19
N ASP A 284 6.68 12.03 -12.43
CA ASP A 284 7.04 12.92 -13.53
C ASP A 284 6.91 12.25 -14.92
N TYR A 285 5.79 11.59 -15.15
CA TYR A 285 5.36 10.98 -16.42
C TYR A 285 6.42 10.06 -17.05
N PRO A 286 6.81 8.97 -16.38
CA PRO A 286 7.77 8.05 -16.95
C PRO A 286 7.18 7.27 -18.14
N LYS A 287 8.03 6.85 -19.07
CA LYS A 287 7.70 5.96 -20.19
C LYS A 287 7.02 4.70 -19.63
N GLY A 288 5.93 4.29 -20.28
CA GLY A 288 5.14 3.11 -19.89
C GLY A 288 3.89 3.44 -19.06
N LEU A 289 3.90 4.52 -18.26
CA LEU A 289 2.72 4.97 -17.51
C LEU A 289 1.80 5.87 -18.35
N VAL A 290 1.18 5.27 -19.36
CA VAL A 290 0.19 5.94 -20.23
C VAL A 290 -1.21 5.82 -19.61
N PHE A 291 -2.04 6.85 -19.73
CA PHE A 291 -3.42 6.87 -19.24
C PHE A 291 -4.34 7.65 -20.19
N GLU A 292 -5.65 7.43 -20.07
CA GLU A 292 -6.64 8.21 -20.82
C GLU A 292 -6.98 9.53 -20.14
N GLU A 293 -6.84 10.62 -20.90
CA GLU A 293 -7.13 11.98 -20.47
C GLU A 293 -8.63 12.26 -20.33
N LYS A 294 -9.15 12.13 -19.11
CA LYS A 294 -10.57 12.37 -18.79
C LYS A 294 -10.76 13.56 -17.85
N LYS A 295 -11.92 14.23 -17.98
CA LYS A 295 -12.33 15.32 -17.06
C LYS A 295 -12.43 14.84 -15.61
N SER A 296 -12.77 13.57 -15.37
CA SER A 296 -12.79 12.92 -14.05
C SER A 296 -11.38 12.84 -13.46
N VAL A 297 -10.43 12.31 -14.24
CA VAL A 297 -9.02 12.16 -13.88
C VAL A 297 -8.37 13.51 -13.57
N ARG A 298 -8.53 14.51 -14.45
CA ARG A 298 -7.97 15.85 -14.20
C ARG A 298 -8.50 16.50 -12.92
N ARG A 299 -9.79 16.30 -12.59
CA ARG A 299 -10.36 16.78 -11.32
C ARG A 299 -9.77 16.06 -10.11
N TYR A 300 -9.55 14.74 -10.24
CA TYR A 300 -8.92 13.96 -9.18
C TYR A 300 -7.49 14.43 -8.91
N ILE A 301 -6.65 14.57 -9.94
CA ILE A 301 -5.27 15.05 -9.80
C ILE A 301 -5.23 16.47 -9.20
N ARG A 302 -6.07 17.39 -9.68
CA ARG A 302 -6.17 18.75 -9.10
C ARG A 302 -6.52 18.72 -7.62
N ARG A 303 -7.39 17.80 -7.20
CA ARG A 303 -7.76 17.65 -5.78
C ARG A 303 -6.60 17.12 -4.95
N ILE A 304 -5.83 16.17 -5.48
CA ILE A 304 -4.60 15.68 -4.84
C ILE A 304 -3.58 16.82 -4.72
N HIS A 305 -3.37 17.60 -5.77
CA HIS A 305 -2.46 18.75 -5.74
C HIS A 305 -2.85 19.79 -4.68
N LEU A 306 -4.15 20.08 -4.52
CA LEU A 306 -4.63 20.98 -3.45
C LEU A 306 -4.28 20.43 -2.05
N ILE A 307 -4.37 19.11 -1.87
CA ILE A 307 -4.02 18.44 -0.61
C ILE A 307 -2.51 18.53 -0.36
N TRP A 308 -1.69 18.33 -1.39
CA TRP A 308 -0.24 18.46 -1.27
C TRP A 308 0.23 19.89 -1.05
N THR A 309 -0.44 20.88 -1.65
CA THR A 309 -0.08 22.29 -1.45
C THR A 309 -0.53 22.80 -0.09
N PHE A 310 -1.69 22.38 0.41
CA PHE A 310 -2.26 22.89 1.65
C PHE A 310 -2.66 21.77 2.64
N PRO A 311 -1.73 20.88 3.04
CA PRO A 311 -2.07 19.72 3.87
C PRO A 311 -2.64 20.13 5.23
N GLY A 312 -2.08 21.17 5.86
CA GLY A 312 -2.58 21.69 7.14
C GLY A 312 -4.01 22.23 7.05
N THR A 313 -4.30 23.04 6.01
CA THR A 313 -5.62 23.61 5.77
C THR A 313 -6.66 22.54 5.48
N VAL A 314 -6.34 21.56 4.62
CA VAL A 314 -7.25 20.45 4.34
C VAL A 314 -7.52 19.63 5.60
N ASN A 315 -6.48 19.31 6.37
CA ASN A 315 -6.63 18.57 7.61
C ASN A 315 -7.50 19.33 8.63
N PHE A 316 -7.29 20.65 8.75
CA PHE A 316 -8.11 21.52 9.58
C PHE A 316 -9.59 21.50 9.17
N PHE A 317 -9.89 21.63 7.87
CA PHE A 317 -11.27 21.55 7.38
C PHE A 317 -11.88 20.16 7.58
N ALA A 318 -11.10 19.09 7.39
CA ALA A 318 -11.56 17.72 7.62
C ALA A 318 -11.91 17.49 9.10
N LYS A 319 -11.05 17.93 10.03
CA LYS A 319 -11.31 17.90 11.48
C LYS A 319 -12.52 18.76 11.85
N SER A 320 -12.65 19.96 11.28
CA SER A 320 -13.79 20.86 11.52
C SER A 320 -15.11 20.24 11.02
N TYR A 321 -15.09 19.63 9.83
CA TYR A 321 -16.25 18.94 9.28
C TYR A 321 -16.65 17.73 10.11
N PHE A 322 -15.67 16.96 10.61
CA PHE A 322 -15.92 15.87 11.56
C PHE A 322 -16.63 16.38 12.82
N LEU A 323 -16.14 17.45 13.45
CA LEU A 323 -16.77 18.05 14.62
C LEU A 323 -18.19 18.57 14.33
N PHE A 324 -18.37 19.24 13.20
CA PHE A 324 -19.68 19.72 12.76
C PHE A 324 -20.67 18.57 12.58
N PHE A 325 -20.28 17.51 11.87
CA PHE A 325 -21.13 16.34 11.66
C PHE A 325 -21.47 15.65 12.99
N ARG A 326 -20.53 15.61 13.94
CA ARG A 326 -20.79 15.10 15.29
C ARG A 326 -21.80 15.95 16.05
N PHE A 327 -21.60 17.26 16.06
CA PHE A 327 -22.54 18.19 16.67
C PHE A 327 -23.93 18.05 16.07
N TYR A 328 -24.03 18.09 14.73
CA TYR A 328 -25.29 17.88 14.01
C TYR A 328 -25.95 16.56 14.38
N ARG A 329 -25.20 15.44 14.36
CA ARG A 329 -25.71 14.11 14.75
C ARG A 329 -26.29 14.13 16.16
N TYR A 330 -25.62 14.77 17.12
CA TYR A 330 -26.10 14.82 18.50
C TYR A 330 -27.35 15.69 18.65
N VAL A 331 -27.40 16.84 17.99
CA VAL A 331 -28.60 17.68 17.97
C VAL A 331 -29.77 16.93 17.33
N SER A 332 -29.56 16.28 16.18
CA SER A 332 -30.59 15.47 15.52
C SER A 332 -31.05 14.31 16.40
N GLN A 333 -30.13 13.61 17.08
CA GLN A 333 -30.47 12.53 18.01
C GLN A 333 -31.28 13.04 19.21
N PHE A 334 -30.90 14.19 19.76
CA PHE A 334 -31.63 14.83 20.86
C PHE A 334 -33.05 15.22 20.44
N LEU A 335 -33.23 15.86 19.28
CA LEU A 335 -34.56 16.21 18.77
C LEU A 335 -35.42 14.96 18.51
N LEU A 336 -34.83 13.95 17.86
CA LEU A 336 -35.50 12.68 17.57
C LEU A 336 -35.81 11.85 18.81
N PHE A 337 -35.10 12.05 19.92
CA PHE A 337 -35.36 11.34 21.19
C PHE A 337 -36.80 11.58 21.68
N PHE A 338 -37.29 12.81 21.56
CA PHE A 338 -38.64 13.19 21.98
C PHE A 338 -39.73 12.73 21.01
N ILE A 339 -39.40 12.56 19.73
CA ILE A 339 -40.36 12.25 18.67
C ILE A 339 -40.44 10.74 18.39
N SER A 340 -39.33 10.00 18.54
CA SER A 340 -39.22 8.60 18.13
C SER A 340 -38.87 7.67 19.28
N ALA A 341 -39.80 6.78 19.63
CA ALA A 341 -39.58 5.75 20.66
C ALA A 341 -38.46 4.75 20.28
N SER A 342 -38.20 4.53 18.99
CA SER A 342 -37.10 3.65 18.54
C SER A 342 -35.74 4.31 18.70
N VAL A 343 -35.61 5.61 18.41
CA VAL A 343 -34.39 6.39 18.66
C VAL A 343 -34.13 6.48 20.16
N ARG A 344 -35.17 6.76 20.96
CA ARG A 344 -35.08 6.82 22.43
C ARG A 344 -34.47 5.54 23.03
N ARG A 345 -35.02 4.38 22.68
CA ARG A 345 -34.52 3.07 23.14
C ARG A 345 -33.06 2.84 22.75
N ARG A 346 -32.66 3.24 21.53
CA ARG A 346 -31.28 3.09 21.05
C ARG A 346 -30.29 3.98 21.80
N ILE A 347 -30.66 5.22 22.09
CA ILE A 347 -29.81 6.17 22.82
C ILE A 347 -29.61 5.69 24.25
N VAL A 348 -30.69 5.29 24.95
CA VAL A 348 -30.60 4.72 26.30
C VAL A 348 -29.69 3.49 26.29
N LYS A 349 -29.90 2.54 25.36
CA LYS A 349 -29.04 1.36 25.23
C LYS A 349 -27.56 1.71 25.02
N SER A 350 -27.27 2.71 24.19
CA SER A 350 -25.88 3.13 23.91
C SER A 350 -25.23 3.81 25.10
N LEU A 351 -25.98 4.64 25.85
CA LEU A 351 -25.46 5.31 27.05
C LEU A 351 -25.27 4.35 28.23
N SER A 352 -26.00 3.24 28.26
CA SER A 352 -25.83 2.18 29.26
C SER A 352 -24.71 1.19 28.95
N ASP A 353 -24.10 1.24 27.76
CA ASP A 353 -23.01 0.34 27.34
C ASP A 353 -21.63 0.98 27.62
N PRO A 354 -20.81 0.45 28.53
CA PRO A 354 -19.47 0.96 28.79
C PRO A 354 -18.54 0.94 27.56
N MET A 355 -18.69 -0.03 26.65
CA MET A 355 -17.88 -0.13 25.43
C MET A 355 -18.16 1.04 24.47
N TYR A 356 -19.38 1.59 24.50
CA TYR A 356 -19.76 2.74 23.69
C TYR A 356 -18.82 3.93 23.94
N TYR A 357 -18.50 4.23 25.20
CA TYR A 357 -17.62 5.35 25.55
C TYR A 357 -16.18 5.12 25.08
N GLY A 358 -15.66 3.89 25.21
CA GLY A 358 -14.32 3.53 24.73
C GLY A 358 -14.21 3.67 23.21
N GLN A 359 -15.17 3.12 22.46
CA GLN A 359 -15.25 3.30 21.01
C GLN A 359 -15.40 4.77 20.64
N HIS A 360 -16.24 5.50 21.37
CA HIS A 360 -16.46 6.92 21.13
C HIS A 360 -15.18 7.74 21.28
N TRP A 361 -14.47 7.55 22.39
CA TRP A 361 -13.20 8.22 22.67
C TRP A 361 -12.11 7.83 21.66
N SER A 362 -12.02 6.54 21.30
CA SER A 362 -11.05 6.06 20.31
C SER A 362 -11.20 6.76 18.96
N MET A 363 -12.45 7.08 18.56
CA MET A 363 -12.71 7.80 17.32
C MET A 363 -12.19 9.24 17.38
N TYR A 364 -12.35 9.95 18.50
CA TYR A 364 -11.80 11.31 18.64
C TYR A 364 -10.28 11.27 18.70
N LYS A 365 -9.70 10.32 19.45
CA LYS A 365 -8.26 10.11 19.48
C LYS A 365 -7.71 9.94 18.06
N LYS A 366 -8.31 9.07 17.24
CA LYS A 366 -7.89 8.84 15.84
C LYS A 366 -7.92 10.09 14.94
N TRP A 367 -8.79 11.06 15.20
CA TRP A 367 -8.90 12.28 14.38
C TRP A 367 -8.03 13.44 14.89
N PHE A 368 -7.64 13.42 16.17
CA PHE A 368 -6.97 14.54 16.84
C PHE A 368 -5.59 14.22 17.42
N SER A 369 -5.18 12.95 17.47
CA SER A 369 -3.77 12.55 17.54
C SER A 369 -3.12 12.72 16.18
#